data_AF-A0A386HGL3-F1
#
_entry.id   AF-A0A386HGL3-F1
#
_cell.length_a   1.000
_cell.length_b   1.000
_cell.length_c   1.000
_cell.angle_alpha   90.00
_cell.angle_beta   90.00
_cell.angle_gamma   90.00
#
_symmetry.space_group_name_H-M   'P 1'
#
loop_
_entity.id
_entity.type
_entity.pdbx_description
1 polymer ?
#
loop_
_entity_poly.entity_id
_entity_poly.type
_entity_poly.pdbx_seq_one_letter_code
_entity_poly.pdbx_strand_id
1 'polypeptide(L)'
;MKRLIIGISGASGAIYGVRLLQVLQQVEGVETHLILSNAARQTLALETELSVKDVQAFADVVHDSRDIAACISSGSFKTSGMVILPCSIKTLSGIAHSYTDGLLTRAADVILKERRPLVLCVRETPLHLGHLRLMVQAAELGAVIMPPMPAFYHRPETIEDIIDQTVNRVIDQFDIELPKDLFIRWQGAN
;
A
#
# COMPACT_ATOMS: atom_id res chain seq x y z
N MET A 1 8.53 5.52 17.52
CA MET A 1 8.68 5.68 16.06
C MET A 1 8.23 4.39 15.38
N LYS A 2 7.14 4.47 14.60
CA LYS A 2 6.56 3.36 13.82
C LYS A 2 7.19 3.36 12.44
N ARG A 3 7.65 2.20 11.95
CA ARG A 3 8.21 2.07 10.58
C ARG A 3 7.20 1.39 9.68
N LEU A 4 6.78 2.04 8.62
CA LEU A 4 5.80 1.48 7.68
C LEU A 4 6.45 1.28 6.30
N ILE A 5 6.35 0.06 5.78
CA ILE A 5 6.78 -0.23 4.41
C ILE A 5 5.64 0.12 3.46
N ILE A 6 5.94 0.89 2.42
CA ILE A 6 4.98 1.29 1.39
C ILE A 6 5.47 0.75 0.05
N GLY A 7 4.73 -0.22 -0.48
CA GLY A 7 4.93 -0.75 -1.81
C GLY A 7 4.00 -0.08 -2.81
N ILE A 8 4.51 0.33 -3.97
CA ILE A 8 3.69 0.74 -5.11
C ILE A 8 3.99 -0.23 -6.25
N SER A 9 2.95 -0.94 -6.71
CA SER A 9 3.05 -1.91 -7.81
C SER A 9 2.34 -1.40 -9.07
N GLY A 10 2.57 -2.06 -10.21
CA GLY A 10 2.06 -1.65 -11.53
C GLY A 10 0.57 -1.95 -11.77
N ALA A 11 -0.30 -1.54 -10.87
CA ALA A 11 -1.73 -1.46 -11.11
C ALA A 11 -2.15 0.01 -11.19
N SER A 12 -3.24 0.28 -11.91
CA SER A 12 -3.81 1.63 -11.99
C SER A 12 -4.20 2.17 -10.61
N GLY A 13 -4.07 3.47 -10.42
CA GLY A 13 -4.27 4.15 -9.14
C GLY A 13 -2.96 4.48 -8.42
N ALA A 14 -1.88 4.79 -9.16
CA ALA A 14 -0.60 5.17 -8.56
C ALA A 14 -0.74 6.34 -7.56
N ILE A 15 -1.71 7.23 -7.82
CA ILE A 15 -2.02 8.39 -6.97
C ILE A 15 -2.36 8.02 -5.53
N TYR A 16 -2.97 6.86 -5.26
CA TYR A 16 -3.26 6.44 -3.88
C TYR A 16 -1.99 6.22 -3.05
N GLY A 17 -0.97 5.59 -3.65
CA GLY A 17 0.32 5.37 -3.00
C GLY A 17 1.10 6.67 -2.81
N VAL A 18 1.04 7.57 -3.80
CA VAL A 18 1.61 8.92 -3.69
C VAL A 18 0.95 9.71 -2.56
N ARG A 19 -0.39 9.74 -2.53
CA ARG A 19 -1.13 10.48 -1.52
C ARG A 19 -0.88 9.93 -0.11
N LEU A 20 -0.77 8.60 0.04
CA LEU A 20 -0.38 7.98 1.30
C LEU A 20 0.98 8.49 1.80
N LEU A 21 1.99 8.57 0.92
CA LEU A 21 3.31 9.10 1.29
C LEU A 21 3.22 10.57 1.72
N GLN A 22 2.52 11.40 0.95
CA GLN A 22 2.33 12.83 1.26
C GLN A 22 1.67 13.05 2.63
N VAL A 23 0.64 12.25 2.95
CA VAL A 23 -0.05 12.33 4.25
C VAL A 23 0.89 11.89 5.36
N LEU A 24 1.57 10.75 5.23
CA LEU A 24 2.44 10.21 6.27
C LEU A 24 3.70 11.05 6.52
N GLN A 25 4.18 11.79 5.53
CA GLN A 25 5.28 12.74 5.70
C GLN A 25 4.98 13.82 6.75
N GLN A 26 3.69 14.13 6.99
CA GLN A 26 3.26 15.11 7.97
C GLN A 26 2.96 14.49 9.35
N VAL A 27 3.15 13.18 9.53
CA VAL A 27 2.81 12.45 10.76
C VAL A 27 4.08 12.21 11.57
N GLU A 28 4.22 12.91 12.69
CA GLU A 28 5.36 12.74 13.58
C GLU A 28 5.47 11.29 14.09
N GLY A 29 6.71 10.78 14.14
CA GLY A 29 6.99 9.46 14.66
C GLY A 29 6.63 8.30 13.73
N VAL A 30 6.27 8.56 12.46
CA VAL A 30 6.21 7.55 11.39
C VAL A 30 7.43 7.69 10.47
N GLU A 31 8.12 6.59 10.19
CA GLU A 31 9.19 6.51 9.21
C GLU A 31 8.76 5.58 8.07
N THR A 32 8.81 6.07 6.83
CA THR A 32 8.32 5.39 5.64
C THR A 32 9.46 4.74 4.85
N HIS A 33 9.26 3.47 4.48
CA HIS A 33 10.17 2.71 3.63
C HIS A 33 9.51 2.39 2.29
N LEU A 34 9.86 3.14 1.24
CA LEU A 34 9.27 3.02 -0.08
C LEU A 34 9.96 1.94 -0.93
N ILE A 35 9.15 1.11 -1.59
CA ILE A 35 9.57 0.26 -2.72
C ILE A 35 8.67 0.55 -3.93
N LEU A 36 9.28 0.96 -5.04
CA LEU A 36 8.60 1.12 -6.34
C LEU A 36 8.98 -0.03 -7.28
N SER A 37 8.00 -0.81 -7.72
CA SER A 37 8.23 -1.79 -8.79
C SER A 37 8.51 -1.11 -10.14
N ASN A 38 9.17 -1.81 -11.07
CA ASN A 38 9.40 -1.26 -12.42
C ASN A 38 8.10 -0.92 -13.15
N ALA A 39 7.07 -1.76 -13.03
CA ALA A 39 5.77 -1.50 -13.63
C ALA A 39 5.07 -0.28 -12.99
N ALA A 40 5.22 -0.06 -11.68
CA ALA A 40 4.68 1.12 -11.01
C ALA A 40 5.27 2.44 -11.56
N ARG A 41 6.56 2.44 -11.94
CA ARG A 41 7.19 3.63 -12.55
C ARG A 41 6.51 4.01 -13.88
N GLN A 42 6.12 3.01 -14.66
CA GLN A 42 5.39 3.22 -15.91
C GLN A 42 3.96 3.72 -15.65
N THR A 43 3.25 3.08 -14.71
CA THR A 43 1.89 3.51 -14.35
C THR A 43 1.86 4.94 -13.80
N LEU A 44 2.81 5.29 -12.92
CA LEU A 44 2.95 6.64 -12.38
C LEU A 44 3.07 7.70 -13.49
N ALA A 45 3.92 7.44 -14.50
CA ALA A 45 4.13 8.35 -15.62
C ALA A 45 2.93 8.46 -16.56
N LEU A 46 2.03 7.47 -16.56
CA LEU A 46 0.80 7.48 -17.37
C LEU A 46 -0.37 8.17 -16.66
N GLU A 47 -0.39 8.13 -15.33
CA GLU A 47 -1.55 8.57 -14.53
C GLU A 47 -1.34 9.89 -13.80
N THR A 48 -0.10 10.40 -13.74
CA THR A 48 0.25 11.59 -12.97
C THR A 48 1.31 12.42 -13.68
N GLU A 49 1.38 13.71 -13.35
CA GLU A 49 2.45 14.61 -13.77
C GLU A 49 3.74 14.47 -12.91
N LEU A 50 3.75 13.56 -11.94
CA LEU A 50 4.85 13.40 -11.01
C LEU A 50 5.94 12.51 -11.60
N SER A 51 7.20 12.93 -11.45
CA SER A 51 8.33 12.07 -11.73
C SER A 51 8.53 11.05 -10.61
N VAL A 52 9.27 9.97 -10.92
CA VAL A 52 9.66 9.00 -9.89
C VAL A 52 10.47 9.66 -8.76
N LYS A 53 11.26 10.69 -9.08
CA LYS A 53 12.06 11.42 -8.09
C LYS A 53 11.16 12.19 -7.13
N ASP A 54 10.08 12.80 -7.63
CA ASP A 54 9.12 13.53 -6.79
C ASP A 54 8.46 12.59 -5.79
N VAL A 55 8.03 11.40 -6.25
CA VAL A 55 7.44 10.39 -5.36
C VAL A 55 8.44 9.88 -4.33
N GLN A 56 9.69 9.65 -4.73
CA GLN A 56 10.75 9.22 -3.83
C GLN A 56 11.05 10.27 -2.74
N ALA A 57 10.89 11.56 -3.05
CA ALA A 57 11.12 12.65 -2.09
C ALA A 57 10.03 12.74 -0.99
N PHE A 58 8.89 12.06 -1.15
CA PHE A 58 7.87 11.96 -0.10
C PHE A 58 8.15 10.85 0.92
N ALA A 59 9.15 9.99 0.70
CA ALA A 59 9.52 8.90 1.60
C ALA A 59 10.80 9.20 2.39
N ASP A 60 10.91 8.64 3.60
CA ASP A 60 12.12 8.78 4.42
C ASP A 60 13.26 7.89 3.92
N VAL A 61 12.92 6.66 3.51
CA VAL A 61 13.88 5.68 2.98
C VAL A 61 13.33 5.06 1.69
N VAL A 62 14.15 5.03 0.65
CA VAL A 62 13.80 4.45 -0.66
C VAL A 62 14.68 3.24 -0.94
N HIS A 63 14.06 2.12 -1.28
CA HIS A 63 14.75 0.86 -1.61
C HIS A 63 14.58 0.51 -3.09
N ASP A 64 15.64 0.04 -3.74
CA ASP A 64 15.52 -0.51 -5.11
C ASP A 64 14.77 -1.85 -5.04
N SER A 65 13.80 -2.04 -5.93
CA SER A 65 13.01 -3.27 -6.00
C SER A 65 13.82 -4.55 -6.23
N ARG A 66 15.07 -4.44 -6.69
CA ARG A 66 16.01 -5.55 -6.93
C ARG A 66 16.97 -5.77 -5.76
N ASP A 67 17.04 -4.86 -4.80
CA ASP A 67 17.95 -4.96 -3.67
C ASP A 67 17.43 -5.90 -2.59
N ILE A 68 17.67 -7.20 -2.77
CA ILE A 68 17.31 -8.22 -1.78
C ILE A 68 18.13 -8.15 -0.48
N ALA A 69 19.18 -7.33 -0.43
CA ALA A 69 20.02 -7.14 0.76
C ALA A 69 19.54 -5.96 1.64
N ALA A 70 18.52 -5.21 1.21
CA ALA A 70 17.94 -4.12 1.97
C ALA A 70 17.43 -4.58 3.35
N CYS A 71 17.44 -3.69 4.35
CA CYS A 71 17.08 -4.04 5.74
C CYS A 71 15.69 -4.67 5.87
N ILE A 72 14.73 -4.22 5.05
CA ILE A 72 13.34 -4.70 5.05
C ILE A 72 13.17 -6.11 4.44
N SER A 73 14.23 -6.72 3.91
CA SER A 73 14.25 -8.13 3.49
C SER A 73 14.46 -9.12 4.64
N SER A 74 14.71 -8.60 5.86
CA SER A 74 14.91 -9.37 7.08
C SER A 74 13.85 -9.07 8.14
N GLY A 75 13.35 -10.13 8.78
CA GLY A 75 12.39 -10.00 9.90
C GLY A 75 13.01 -9.41 11.17
N SER A 76 14.34 -9.51 11.35
CA SER A 76 15.02 -8.90 12.50
C SER A 76 14.95 -7.37 12.50
N PHE A 77 14.78 -6.76 11.33
CA PHE A 77 14.45 -5.34 11.22
C PHE A 77 12.98 -5.13 11.56
N LYS A 78 12.72 -4.52 12.72
CA LYS A 78 11.35 -4.33 13.24
C LYS A 78 10.63 -3.21 12.48
N THR A 79 9.48 -3.57 11.90
CA THR A 79 8.53 -2.68 11.24
C THR A 79 7.14 -2.85 11.85
N SER A 80 6.31 -1.83 11.70
CA SER A 80 4.92 -1.83 12.18
C SER A 80 3.97 -2.53 11.20
N GLY A 81 4.38 -2.75 9.96
CA GLY A 81 3.59 -3.42 8.93
C GLY A 81 4.04 -3.03 7.53
N MET A 82 3.23 -3.40 6.55
CA MET A 82 3.41 -3.04 5.16
C MET A 82 2.08 -2.85 4.46
N VAL A 83 2.01 -1.87 3.56
CA VAL A 83 0.93 -1.72 2.60
C VAL A 83 1.47 -1.76 1.18
N ILE A 84 0.70 -2.38 0.26
CA ILE A 84 0.93 -2.26 -1.18
C ILE A 84 -0.25 -1.52 -1.82
N LEU A 85 -0.03 -0.28 -2.24
CA LEU A 85 -1.07 0.63 -2.73
C LEU A 85 -0.61 1.38 -3.99
N PRO A 86 -1.10 1.02 -5.19
CA PRO A 86 -1.98 -0.11 -5.48
C PRO A 86 -1.22 -1.44 -5.58
N CYS A 87 -1.95 -2.55 -5.40
CA CYS A 87 -1.47 -3.92 -5.54
C CYS A 87 -1.99 -4.54 -6.86
N SER A 88 -1.08 -4.92 -7.76
CA SER A 88 -1.38 -5.61 -9.00
C SER A 88 -1.64 -7.09 -8.77
N ILE A 89 -2.40 -7.73 -9.67
CA ILE A 89 -2.58 -9.19 -9.65
C ILE A 89 -1.24 -9.93 -9.71
N LYS A 90 -0.24 -9.42 -10.45
CA LYS A 90 1.10 -10.03 -10.49
C LYS A 90 1.78 -10.01 -9.13
N THR A 91 1.70 -8.90 -8.41
CA THR A 91 2.26 -8.76 -7.06
C THR A 91 1.50 -9.63 -6.06
N LEU A 92 0.16 -9.59 -6.08
CA LEU A 92 -0.70 -10.46 -5.27
C LEU A 92 -0.36 -11.94 -5.50
N SER A 93 -0.23 -12.38 -6.75
CA SER A 93 0.13 -13.75 -7.11
C SER A 93 1.49 -14.14 -6.52
N GLY A 94 2.48 -13.25 -6.62
CA GLY A 94 3.79 -13.46 -6.01
C GLY A 94 3.71 -13.66 -4.50
N ILE A 95 2.90 -12.86 -3.80
CA ILE A 95 2.72 -12.94 -2.35
C ILE A 95 1.97 -14.21 -1.94
N ALA A 96 0.84 -14.51 -2.61
CA ALA A 96 0.03 -15.68 -2.32
C ALA A 96 0.80 -17.01 -2.46
N HIS A 97 1.78 -17.04 -3.37
CA HIS A 97 2.63 -18.20 -3.61
C HIS A 97 4.01 -18.14 -2.92
N SER A 98 4.25 -17.15 -2.05
CA SER A 98 5.58 -16.89 -1.45
C SER A 98 6.72 -16.86 -2.48
N TYR A 99 6.44 -16.38 -3.69
CA TYR A 99 7.40 -16.25 -4.78
C TYR A 99 8.13 -14.90 -4.68
N THR A 100 9.19 -14.89 -3.87
CA THR A 100 9.94 -13.69 -3.48
C THR A 100 11.04 -13.30 -4.47
N ASP A 101 10.67 -13.08 -5.73
CA ASP A 101 11.59 -12.76 -6.85
C ASP A 101 12.14 -11.31 -6.85
N GLY A 102 11.71 -10.49 -5.89
CA GLY A 102 12.23 -9.13 -5.71
C GLY A 102 11.90 -8.58 -4.32
N LEU A 103 12.45 -7.42 -3.99
CA LEU A 103 12.33 -6.83 -2.66
C LEU A 103 10.87 -6.58 -2.26
N LEU A 104 10.00 -6.19 -3.20
CA LEU A 104 8.58 -5.93 -2.92
C LEU A 104 7.86 -7.16 -2.39
N THR A 105 7.96 -8.30 -3.08
CA THR A 105 7.32 -9.55 -2.63
C THR A 105 8.07 -10.18 -1.47
N ARG A 106 9.40 -10.00 -1.40
CA ARG A 106 10.21 -10.44 -0.26
C ARG A 106 9.85 -9.73 1.04
N ALA A 107 9.71 -8.41 1.02
CA ALA A 107 9.31 -7.64 2.19
C ALA A 107 7.91 -8.05 2.65
N ALA A 108 6.96 -8.26 1.73
CA ALA A 108 5.63 -8.75 2.07
C ALA A 108 5.65 -10.14 2.73
N ASP A 109 6.46 -11.08 2.21
CA ASP A 109 6.66 -12.40 2.81
C ASP A 109 7.28 -12.32 4.22
N VAL A 110 8.23 -11.40 4.43
CA VAL A 110 8.77 -11.10 5.76
C VAL A 110 7.69 -10.58 6.71
N ILE A 111 6.80 -9.70 6.25
CA ILE A 111 5.72 -9.16 7.07
C ILE A 111 4.77 -10.28 7.51
N LEU A 112 4.38 -11.16 6.59
CA LEU A 112 3.52 -12.31 6.88
C LEU A 112 4.16 -13.27 7.87
N LYS A 113 5.40 -13.71 7.65
CA LYS A 113 6.07 -14.68 8.55
C LYS A 113 6.32 -14.12 9.95
N GLU A 114 6.50 -12.80 10.07
CA GLU A 114 6.65 -12.10 11.35
C GLU A 114 5.30 -11.74 12.00
N ARG A 115 4.18 -12.13 11.38
CA ARG A 115 2.81 -11.85 11.83
C ARG A 115 2.54 -10.36 12.04
N ARG A 116 3.08 -9.54 11.14
CA ARG A 116 2.85 -8.09 11.10
C ARG A 116 1.71 -7.78 10.11
N PRO A 117 0.99 -6.67 10.28
CA PRO A 117 -0.06 -6.28 9.33
C PRO A 117 0.48 -6.11 7.91
N LEU A 118 -0.10 -6.85 6.95
CA LEU A 118 0.10 -6.66 5.51
C LEU A 118 -1.22 -6.26 4.87
N VAL A 119 -1.31 -5.05 4.32
CA VAL A 119 -2.50 -4.55 3.62
C VAL A 119 -2.26 -4.56 2.12
N LEU A 120 -3.11 -5.27 1.38
CA LEU A 120 -3.02 -5.41 -0.07
C LEU A 120 -4.19 -4.67 -0.72
N CYS A 121 -3.90 -3.53 -1.34
CA CYS A 121 -4.91 -2.73 -2.01
C CYS A 121 -5.06 -3.15 -3.47
N VAL A 122 -5.64 -4.33 -3.66
CA VAL A 122 -5.77 -4.97 -4.98
C VAL A 122 -6.66 -4.13 -5.90
N ARG A 123 -6.13 -3.73 -7.06
CA ARG A 123 -6.89 -2.97 -8.06
C ARG A 123 -6.92 -3.75 -9.37
N GLU A 124 -8.09 -4.33 -9.67
CA GLU A 124 -8.41 -4.96 -10.96
C GLU A 124 -9.93 -5.03 -11.14
N THR A 125 -10.43 -4.93 -12.38
CA THR A 125 -11.83 -5.18 -12.71
C THR A 125 -12.02 -5.41 -14.21
N PRO A 126 -12.85 -6.39 -14.63
CA PRO A 126 -13.53 -7.39 -13.82
C PRO A 126 -12.57 -8.46 -13.25
N LEU A 127 -13.00 -9.14 -12.19
CA LEU A 127 -12.25 -10.22 -11.57
C LEU A 127 -12.71 -11.57 -12.11
N HIS A 128 -11.76 -12.39 -12.62
CA HIS A 128 -12.02 -13.80 -12.90
C HIS A 128 -11.68 -14.67 -11.69
N LEU A 129 -12.10 -15.94 -11.70
CA LEU A 129 -11.92 -16.88 -10.58
C LEU A 129 -10.46 -17.02 -10.11
N GLY A 130 -9.48 -16.94 -11.02
CA GLY A 130 -8.06 -16.95 -10.65
C GLY A 130 -7.67 -15.82 -9.69
N HIS A 131 -8.09 -14.58 -9.96
CA HIS A 131 -7.84 -13.42 -9.09
C HIS A 131 -8.48 -13.62 -7.72
N LEU A 132 -9.74 -14.10 -7.70
CA LEU A 132 -10.46 -14.36 -6.45
C LEU A 132 -9.75 -15.40 -5.58
N ARG A 133 -9.30 -16.51 -6.18
CA ARG A 133 -8.54 -17.54 -5.47
C ARG A 133 -7.23 -17.02 -4.88
N LEU A 134 -6.51 -16.16 -5.61
CA LEU A 134 -5.31 -15.51 -5.10
C LEU A 134 -5.60 -14.59 -3.91
N MET A 135 -6.69 -13.82 -3.97
CA MET A 135 -7.11 -12.97 -2.85
C MET A 135 -7.51 -13.80 -1.62
N VAL A 136 -8.24 -14.90 -1.80
CA VAL A 136 -8.57 -15.84 -0.71
C VAL A 136 -7.29 -16.41 -0.10
N GLN A 137 -6.37 -16.92 -0.91
CA GLN A 137 -5.13 -17.50 -0.43
C GLN A 137 -4.28 -16.47 0.34
N ALA A 138 -4.16 -15.25 -0.15
CA ALA A 138 -3.44 -14.19 0.56
C ALA A 138 -4.13 -13.84 1.90
N ALA A 139 -5.46 -13.83 1.95
CA ALA A 139 -6.21 -13.62 3.20
C ALA A 139 -5.99 -14.77 4.20
N GLU A 140 -5.97 -16.02 3.74
CA GLU A 140 -5.67 -17.20 4.57
C GLU A 140 -4.25 -17.15 5.16
N LEU A 141 -3.29 -16.54 4.46
CA LEU A 141 -1.93 -16.30 4.96
C LEU A 141 -1.87 -15.16 6.00
N GLY A 142 -2.95 -14.39 6.18
CA GLY A 142 -3.03 -13.29 7.15
C GLY A 142 -2.92 -11.89 6.54
N ALA A 143 -2.92 -11.75 5.21
CA ALA A 143 -3.00 -10.43 4.58
C ALA A 143 -4.42 -9.85 4.66
N VAL A 144 -4.53 -8.54 4.79
CA VAL A 144 -5.80 -7.81 4.64
C VAL A 144 -6.00 -7.47 3.17
N ILE A 145 -7.09 -7.97 2.58
CA ILE A 145 -7.50 -7.62 1.21
C ILE A 145 -8.38 -6.38 1.28
N MET A 146 -7.83 -5.24 0.86
CA MET A 146 -8.48 -3.92 0.98
C MET A 146 -8.45 -3.18 -0.36
N PRO A 147 -9.22 -3.63 -1.37
CA PRO A 147 -9.29 -2.94 -2.66
C PRO A 147 -9.74 -1.48 -2.48
N PRO A 148 -9.24 -0.53 -3.32
CA PRO A 148 -9.66 0.87 -3.27
C PRO A 148 -11.11 1.01 -3.77
N MET A 149 -12.06 0.79 -2.86
CA MET A 149 -13.50 0.87 -3.12
C MET A 149 -14.05 2.17 -2.51
N PRO A 150 -14.48 3.14 -3.33
CA PRO A 150 -14.95 4.44 -2.85
C PRO A 150 -16.19 4.29 -1.96
N ALA A 151 -16.20 5.01 -0.84
CA ALA A 151 -17.40 5.21 -0.04
C ALA A 151 -18.08 6.53 -0.41
N PHE A 152 -19.41 6.56 -0.35
CA PHE A 152 -20.20 7.75 -0.73
C PHE A 152 -21.01 8.35 0.42
N TYR A 153 -20.97 7.75 1.62
CA TYR A 153 -21.72 8.28 2.76
C TYR A 153 -21.21 9.65 3.22
N HIS A 154 -19.94 9.97 2.96
CA HIS A 154 -19.35 11.28 3.25
C HIS A 154 -19.52 12.29 2.10
N ARG A 155 -20.31 11.95 1.06
CA ARG A 155 -20.66 12.80 -0.08
C ARG A 155 -19.42 13.48 -0.72
N PRO A 156 -18.46 12.72 -1.27
CA PRO A 156 -17.29 13.29 -1.93
C PRO A 156 -17.70 14.21 -3.08
N GLU A 157 -17.03 15.36 -3.21
CA GLU A 157 -17.24 16.33 -4.30
C GLU A 157 -16.10 16.27 -5.33
N THR A 158 -14.93 15.80 -4.91
CA THR A 158 -13.70 15.74 -5.71
C THR A 158 -13.15 14.32 -5.80
N ILE A 159 -12.23 14.09 -6.75
CA ILE A 159 -11.48 12.83 -6.84
C ILE A 159 -10.58 12.68 -5.61
N GLU A 160 -10.02 13.78 -5.13
CA GLU A 160 -9.20 13.85 -3.91
C GLU A 160 -9.96 13.32 -2.70
N ASP A 161 -11.24 13.67 -2.52
CA ASP A 161 -12.06 13.16 -1.40
C ASP A 161 -12.18 11.63 -1.41
N ILE A 162 -12.26 11.04 -2.61
CA ILE A 162 -12.32 9.58 -2.79
C ILE A 162 -10.97 8.94 -2.44
N ILE A 163 -9.88 9.56 -2.89
CA ILE A 163 -8.51 9.09 -2.62
C ILE A 163 -8.23 9.15 -1.11
N ASP A 164 -8.56 10.28 -0.50
CA ASP A 164 -8.32 10.57 0.91
C ASP A 164 -9.08 9.62 1.84
N GLN A 165 -10.31 9.26 1.49
CA GLN A 165 -11.06 8.24 2.23
C GLN A 165 -10.35 6.88 2.22
N THR A 166 -9.84 6.45 1.06
CA THR A 166 -9.12 5.17 0.95
C THR A 166 -7.80 5.23 1.72
N VAL A 167 -7.04 6.32 1.57
CA VAL A 167 -5.75 6.51 2.24
C VAL A 167 -5.91 6.51 3.75
N ASN A 168 -6.88 7.25 4.30
CA ASN A 168 -7.13 7.26 5.74
C ASN A 168 -7.55 5.87 6.25
N ARG A 169 -8.40 5.15 5.51
CA ARG A 169 -8.81 3.79 5.88
C ARG A 169 -7.66 2.79 5.87
N VAL A 170 -6.64 3.01 5.02
CA VAL A 170 -5.40 2.21 4.98
C VAL A 170 -4.55 2.53 6.20
N ILE A 171 -4.40 3.81 6.55
CA ILE A 171 -3.66 4.28 7.73
C ILE A 171 -4.26 3.68 9.01
N ASP A 172 -5.59 3.59 9.11
CA ASP A 172 -6.30 2.95 10.22
C ASP A 172 -5.86 1.48 10.45
N GLN A 173 -5.40 0.75 9.42
CA GLN A 173 -4.96 -0.65 9.56
C GLN A 173 -3.63 -0.80 10.33
N PHE A 174 -2.90 0.29 10.55
CA PHE A 174 -1.59 0.29 11.22
C PHE A 174 -1.62 1.01 12.59
N ASP A 175 -2.83 1.31 13.07
CA ASP A 175 -3.08 2.09 14.29
C ASP A 175 -2.33 3.44 14.28
N ILE A 176 -2.19 4.07 13.11
CA ILE A 176 -1.53 5.38 12.98
C ILE A 176 -2.62 6.44 13.09
N GLU A 177 -2.49 7.33 14.08
CA GLU A 177 -3.40 8.45 14.27
C GLU A 177 -2.95 9.63 13.42
N LEU A 178 -3.90 10.23 12.70
CA LEU A 178 -3.69 11.50 12.00
C LEU A 178 -4.13 12.66 12.91
N PRO A 179 -3.46 13.82 12.83
CA PRO A 179 -3.91 15.03 13.53
C PRO A 179 -5.35 15.43 13.18
N LYS A 180 -5.77 15.12 11.95
CA LYS A 180 -7.13 15.30 11.45
C LYS A 180 -7.44 14.20 10.45
N ASP A 181 -8.62 13.58 10.57
CA ASP A 181 -9.11 12.64 9.56
C ASP A 181 -9.27 13.33 8.19
N LEU A 182 -8.95 12.59 7.13
CA LEU A 182 -9.06 13.07 5.75
C LEU A 182 -10.49 13.00 5.19
N PHE A 183 -11.39 12.33 5.89
CA PHE A 183 -12.81 12.21 5.51
C PHE A 183 -13.70 12.16 6.76
N ILE A 184 -15.00 12.40 6.58
CA ILE A 184 -15.97 12.33 7.68
C ILE A 184 -16.26 10.85 7.99
N ARG A 185 -15.83 10.37 9.16
CA ARG A 185 -16.14 9.01 9.63
C ARG A 185 -17.64 8.82 9.83
N TRP A 186 -18.13 7.62 9.53
CA TRP A 186 -19.53 7.26 9.75
C TRP A 186 -19.88 7.27 11.25
N GLN A 187 -20.95 7.98 11.62
CA GLN A 187 -21.41 8.12 13.01
C GLN A 187 -22.74 7.38 13.30
N GLY A 188 -23.25 6.61 12.33
CA GLY A 188 -24.60 6.05 12.39
C GLY A 188 -25.62 6.91 11.63
N ALA A 189 -26.76 6.30 11.31
CA ALA A 189 -27.93 7.05 10.85
C ALA A 189 -28.70 7.48 12.08
N ASN A 190 -28.91 8.79 12.25
CA ASN A 190 -29.88 9.32 13.20
C ASN A 190 -31.30 8.94 12.77
#